data_AF-A0A968LJF6-F1
#
_entry.id   AF-A0A968LJF6-F1
#
_cell.length_a   1.000
_cell.length_b   1.000
_cell.length_c   1.000
_cell.angle_alpha   90.00
_cell.angle_beta   90.00
_cell.angle_gamma   90.00
#
_symmetry.space_group_name_H-M   'P 1'
#
loop_
_entity.id
_entity.type
_entity.pdbx_description
1 polymer ?
#
loop_
_entity_poly.entity_id
_entity_poly.type
_entity_poly.pdbx_seq_one_letter_code
_entity_poly.pdbx_strand_id
1 'polypeptide(L)'
;MFREILTSFLEKIGRAAWIEIVTEHPRCTYYFGPFFDESEAAAAQDGFVEDLESEGATGIVCVIKRCNPEELTIYDEIADVRVERITQVHQLSS
;
A
#
# COMPACT_ATOMS: atom_id res chain seq x y z
N MET A 1 19.28 -9.56 -21.44
CA MET A 1 18.04 -10.34 -21.67
C MET A 1 16.92 -10.03 -20.66
N PHE A 2 16.97 -8.91 -19.92
CA PHE A 2 15.93 -8.53 -18.93
C PHE A 2 15.11 -7.29 -19.34
N ARG A 3 15.46 -6.62 -20.46
CA ARG A 3 14.99 -5.27 -20.80
C ARG A 3 13.77 -5.20 -21.74
N GLU A 4 13.24 -6.34 -22.20
CA GLU A 4 12.07 -6.38 -23.13
C GLU A 4 10.84 -7.11 -22.54
N ILE A 5 11.04 -7.94 -21.50
CA ILE A 5 9.97 -8.69 -20.80
C ILE A 5 9.10 -7.73 -19.97
N LEU A 6 9.74 -6.79 -19.26
CA LEU A 6 9.08 -5.73 -18.46
C LEU A 6 8.34 -4.70 -19.33
N THR A 7 8.63 -4.65 -20.63
CA THR A 7 8.02 -3.70 -21.56
C THR A 7 6.64 -4.19 -22.04
N SER A 8 6.39 -5.50 -22.05
CA SER A 8 5.07 -6.13 -22.25
C SER A 8 4.23 -6.25 -20.96
N PHE A 9 4.87 -6.08 -19.80
CA PHE A 9 4.26 -6.11 -18.47
C PHE A 9 3.22 -4.99 -18.24
N LEU A 10 3.29 -3.91 -19.04
CA LEU A 10 2.50 -2.69 -18.83
C LEU A 10 1.29 -2.50 -19.76
N GLU A 11 1.16 -3.25 -20.86
CA GLU A 11 0.03 -3.08 -21.80
C GLU A 11 -1.29 -3.68 -21.27
N LYS A 12 -1.25 -4.44 -20.16
CA LYS A 12 -2.32 -5.37 -19.76
C LYS A 12 -2.74 -5.26 -18.29
N ILE A 13 -2.41 -4.15 -17.63
CA ILE A 13 -2.57 -4.03 -16.18
C ILE A 13 -4.05 -3.95 -15.73
N GLY A 14 -5.01 -3.95 -16.67
CA GLY A 14 -6.43 -4.17 -16.36
C GLY A 14 -6.87 -5.62 -16.11
N ARG A 15 -5.96 -6.62 -16.15
CA ARG A 15 -6.32 -8.05 -15.98
C ARG A 15 -5.46 -8.83 -14.98
N ALA A 16 -4.36 -8.27 -14.48
CA ALA A 16 -3.50 -8.96 -13.52
C ALA A 16 -4.12 -8.98 -12.12
N ALA A 17 -3.86 -10.04 -11.35
CA ALA A 17 -4.24 -10.10 -9.95
C ALA A 17 -3.16 -9.43 -9.10
N TRP A 18 -3.59 -8.70 -8.07
CA TRP A 18 -2.73 -7.99 -7.13
C TRP A 18 -3.22 -8.29 -5.71
N ILE A 19 -2.29 -8.29 -4.77
CA ILE A 19 -2.58 -8.40 -3.34
C ILE A 19 -2.45 -6.99 -2.77
N GLU A 20 -3.56 -6.42 -2.33
CA GLU A 20 -3.59 -5.20 -1.52
C GLU A 20 -3.46 -5.60 -0.06
N ILE A 21 -2.43 -5.12 0.63
CA ILE A 21 -2.23 -5.33 2.07
C ILE A 21 -2.26 -3.98 2.76
N VAL A 22 -3.26 -3.78 3.61
CA VAL A 22 -3.42 -2.58 4.43
C VAL A 22 -2.99 -2.90 5.85
N THR A 23 -2.11 -2.09 6.42
CA THR A 23 -1.66 -2.19 7.80
C THR A 23 -2.24 -1.05 8.62
N GLU A 24 -2.58 -1.30 9.88
CA GLU A 24 -3.11 -0.28 10.79
C GLU A 24 -1.98 0.56 11.39
N HIS A 25 -0.94 -0.09 11.93
CA HIS A 25 0.25 0.57 12.48
C HIS A 25 1.54 -0.15 12.06
N PRO A 26 2.50 0.55 11.38
CA PRO A 26 2.30 1.86 10.73
C PRO A 26 1.20 1.78 9.66
N ARG A 27 0.52 2.90 9.38
CA ARG A 27 -0.59 2.92 8.42
C ARG A 27 -0.05 2.97 7.00
N CYS A 28 -0.05 1.82 6.34
CA CYS A 28 0.50 1.65 5.00
C CYS A 28 -0.46 0.80 4.16
N THR A 29 -0.45 1.03 2.85
CA THR A 29 -1.10 0.15 1.87
C THR A 29 -0.05 -0.33 0.88
N TYR A 30 0.10 -1.63 0.76
CA TYR A 30 1.06 -2.30 -0.11
C TYR A 30 0.32 -3.03 -1.23
N TYR A 31 0.83 -2.94 -2.46
CA TYR A 31 0.36 -3.72 -3.60
C TYR A 31 1.46 -4.66 -4.07
N PHE A 32 1.25 -5.96 -3.91
CA PHE A 32 2.16 -6.99 -4.40
C PHE A 32 1.61 -7.62 -5.68
N GLY A 33 2.49 -7.79 -6.68
CA GLY A 33 2.13 -8.31 -8.00
C GLY A 33 3.03 -7.74 -9.12
N PRO A 34 2.59 -7.82 -10.40
CA PRO A 34 1.37 -8.47 -10.89
C PRO A 34 1.46 -10.01 -10.87
N PHE A 35 0.41 -10.68 -10.40
CA PHE A 35 0.23 -12.14 -10.47
C PHE A 35 -0.58 -12.53 -11.71
N PHE A 36 -0.35 -13.75 -12.19
CA PHE A 36 -1.07 -14.32 -13.33
C PHE A 36 -2.56 -14.53 -13.01
N ASP A 37 -2.86 -14.99 -11.80
CA ASP A 37 -4.22 -15.22 -11.30
C ASP A 37 -4.33 -15.08 -9.77
N GLU A 38 -5.56 -15.12 -9.26
CA GLU A 38 -5.87 -14.91 -7.85
C GLU A 38 -5.38 -16.06 -6.95
N SER A 39 -5.24 -17.27 -7.48
CA SER A 39 -4.70 -18.42 -6.73
C SER A 39 -3.20 -18.30 -6.54
N GLU A 40 -2.47 -17.81 -7.55
CA GLU A 40 -1.03 -17.52 -7.42
C GLU A 40 -0.82 -16.43 -6.36
N ALA A 41 -1.64 -15.37 -6.40
CA ALA A 41 -1.64 -14.31 -5.40
C ALA A 41 -1.94 -14.87 -3.99
N ALA A 42 -2.96 -15.72 -3.84
CA ALA A 42 -3.32 -16.32 -2.55
C ALA A 42 -2.21 -17.21 -1.99
N ALA A 43 -1.53 -17.98 -2.84
CA ALA A 43 -0.42 -18.83 -2.41
C ALA A 43 0.80 -18.04 -1.93
N ALA A 44 1.00 -16.82 -2.45
CA ALA A 44 2.08 -15.94 -2.03
C ALA A 44 1.69 -15.01 -0.86
N GLN A 45 0.39 -14.79 -0.64
CA GLN A 45 -0.14 -13.85 0.36
C GLN A 45 0.40 -14.09 1.76
N ASP A 46 0.39 -15.34 2.23
CA ASP A 46 0.77 -15.67 3.61
C ASP A 46 2.23 -15.26 3.90
N GLY A 47 3.14 -15.45 2.95
CA GLY A 47 4.53 -15.03 3.11
C GLY A 47 4.69 -13.52 3.27
N PHE A 48 3.93 -12.72 2.52
CA PHE A 48 3.96 -11.25 2.66
C PHE A 48 3.38 -10.79 4.00
N VAL A 49 2.32 -11.47 4.48
CA VAL A 49 1.73 -11.16 5.78
C VAL A 49 2.70 -11.50 6.90
N GLU A 50 3.30 -12.69 6.88
CA GLU A 50 4.30 -13.12 7.87
C GLU A 50 5.50 -12.17 7.94
N ASP A 51 6.00 -11.72 6.78
CA ASP A 51 7.10 -10.75 6.71
C ASP A 51 6.70 -9.41 7.37
N LEU A 52 5.51 -8.89 7.05
CA LEU A 52 5.01 -7.63 7.62
C LEU A 52 4.75 -7.73 9.12
N GLU A 53 4.19 -8.84 9.59
CA GLU A 53 4.01 -9.08 11.03
C GLU A 53 5.37 -9.17 11.76
N SER A 54 6.36 -9.80 11.14
CA SER A 54 7.73 -9.90 11.68
C SER A 54 8.43 -8.54 11.74
N GLU A 55 8.13 -7.64 10.79
CA GLU A 55 8.58 -6.23 10.81
C GLU A 55 7.86 -5.38 11.87
N GLY A 56 6.82 -5.93 12.51
CA GLY A 56 6.05 -5.26 13.57
C GLY A 56 4.84 -4.49 13.06
N ALA A 57 4.40 -4.73 11.82
CA ALA A 57 3.11 -4.22 11.35
C ALA A 57 1.96 -4.91 12.07
N THR A 58 0.91 -4.15 12.37
CA THR A 58 -0.28 -4.65 13.08
C THR A 58 -1.56 -4.25 12.36
N GLY A 59 -2.65 -4.98 12.64
CA GLY A 59 -3.94 -4.74 12.00
C GLY A 59 -3.91 -4.98 10.48
N ILE A 60 -3.24 -6.06 10.06
CA ILE A 60 -3.04 -6.38 8.64
C ILE A 60 -4.34 -6.91 8.03
N VAL A 61 -4.75 -6.29 6.92
CA VAL A 61 -5.88 -6.70 6.10
C VAL A 61 -5.39 -6.94 4.68
N CYS A 62 -5.65 -8.12 4.16
CA CYS A 62 -5.24 -8.54 2.82
C CYS A 62 -6.46 -8.71 1.92
N VAL A 63 -6.37 -8.19 0.69
CA VAL A 63 -7.42 -8.26 -0.33
C VAL A 63 -6.78 -8.56 -1.67
N ILE A 64 -7.15 -9.70 -2.25
CA ILE A 64 -6.75 -10.03 -3.62
C ILE A 64 -7.76 -9.40 -4.57
N LYS A 65 -7.28 -8.60 -5.52
CA LYS A 65 -8.14 -7.97 -6.53
C LYS A 65 -7.43 -7.81 -7.86
N ARG A 66 -8.20 -7.72 -8.93
CA ARG A 66 -7.68 -7.33 -10.24
C ARG A 66 -7.70 -5.82 -10.34
N CYS A 67 -6.52 -5.21 -10.35
CA CYS A 67 -6.37 -3.77 -10.44
C CYS A 67 -5.10 -3.38 -11.18
N ASN A 68 -4.96 -2.07 -11.41
CA ASN A 68 -3.74 -1.45 -11.90
C ASN A 68 -3.30 -0.40 -10.88
N PRO A 69 -2.55 -0.78 -9.83
CA PRO A 69 -2.09 0.19 -8.86
C PRO A 69 -1.05 1.12 -9.51
N GLU A 70 -1.26 2.42 -9.38
CA GLU A 70 -0.30 3.43 -9.85
C GLU A 70 0.92 3.52 -8.92
N GLU A 71 0.73 3.20 -7.63
CA GLU A 71 1.76 3.16 -6.61
C GLU A 71 1.73 1.82 -5.87
N LEU A 72 2.91 1.26 -5.59
CA LEU A 72 3.04 -0.05 -4.93
C LEU A 72 3.07 0.04 -3.41
N THR A 73 3.48 1.18 -2.86
CA THR A 73 3.53 1.43 -1.42
C THR A 73 3.02 2.82 -1.17
N ILE A 74 1.88 2.90 -0.48
CA ILE A 74 1.22 4.15 -0.12
C ILE A 74 1.33 4.29 1.40
N TYR A 75 2.05 5.32 1.83
CA TYR A 75 2.13 5.71 3.24
C TYR A 75 0.99 6.67 3.53
N ASP A 76 0.19 6.40 4.56
CA ASP A 76 -0.80 7.37 5.01
C ASP A 76 -0.09 8.42 5.90
N GLU A 77 0.58 9.39 5.27
CA GLU A 77 1.36 10.46 5.94
C GLU A 77 0.49 11.45 6.75
N ILE A 78 -0.83 11.26 6.85
CA ILE A 78 -1.78 12.25 7.41
C ILE A 78 -1.95 12.11 8.94
N ALA A 79 -0.93 11.65 9.67
CA ALA A 79 -0.95 11.69 11.14
C ALA A 79 -0.28 12.93 11.75
N ASP A 80 0.52 13.71 10.99
CA ASP A 80 1.35 14.79 11.57
C ASP A 80 1.21 16.17 10.90
N VAL A 81 0.02 16.56 10.43
CA VAL A 81 -0.25 17.99 10.18
C VAL A 81 -0.53 18.67 11.52
N ARG A 82 0.55 19.06 12.20
CA ARG A 82 0.64 19.96 13.38
C ARG A 82 -0.58 20.87 13.52
N VAL A 83 -1.44 20.55 14.48
CA VAL A 83 -2.39 21.48 15.09
C VAL A 83 -1.60 22.44 15.99
N GLU A 84 -0.78 23.32 15.40
CA GLU A 84 -0.01 24.33 16.15
C GLU A 84 -0.25 25.77 15.65
N ARG A 85 -1.31 26.03 14.86
CA ARG A 85 -1.59 27.38 14.32
C ARG A 85 -2.81 28.11 14.86
N ILE A 86 -3.47 27.63 15.93
CA ILE A 86 -4.70 28.28 16.44
C ILE A 86 -4.64 28.53 17.96
N THR A 87 -3.60 29.21 18.46
CA THR A 87 -3.67 29.82 19.80
C THR A 87 -2.87 31.12 19.92
N GLN A 88 -2.79 31.93 18.86
CA GLN A 88 -2.23 33.29 18.94
C GLN A 88 -3.22 34.34 18.41
N VAL A 89 -4.49 34.23 18.79
CA VAL A 89 -5.54 35.23 18.50
C VAL A 89 -6.34 35.57 19.75
N HIS A 90 -5.68 35.96 20.85
CA HIS A 90 -6.43 36.54 21.98
C HIS A 90 -5.69 37.61 22.79
N GLN A 91 -4.77 38.36 22.18
CA GLN A 91 -4.06 39.43 22.88
C GLN A 91 -3.88 40.68 22.01
N LEU A 92 -4.92 41.18 21.34
CA LEU A 92 -4.93 42.56 20.83
C LEU A 92 -6.37 43.07 20.71
N SER A 93 -6.86 43.70 21.78
CA SER A 93 -7.55 45.00 21.72
C SER A 93 -8.12 45.31 23.11
N SER A 94 -7.31 46.02 23.88
CA SER A 94 -7.75 47.00 24.89
C SER A 94 -8.57 48.12 24.23
#